data_AF-A0AAP2HQB3-F1
#
_entry.id   AF-A0AAP2HQB3-F1
#
_cell.length_a   1.000
_cell.length_b   1.000
_cell.length_c   1.000
_cell.angle_alpha   90.00
_cell.angle_beta   90.00
_cell.angle_gamma   90.00
#
_symmetry.space_group_name_H-M   'P 1'
#
loop_
_entity.id
_entity.type
_entity.pdbx_description
1 polymer ?
#
loop_
_entity_poly.entity_id
_entity_poly.type
_entity_poly.pdbx_seq_one_letter_code
_entity_poly.pdbx_strand_id
1 'polypeptide(L)'
;MDIRTGTTPVGFGPHTVDVPAGGYYDRFRMNPDLDEVARDPTAGNVDFFRRTPKRIVESSLGAIRAPNFYYRSGSVQLLFVAPPVALSASDPIVSPRNHR
;
A
#
# COMPACT_ATOMS: atom_id res chain seq x y z
N MET A 1 1.16 14.71 -8.93
CA MET A 1 0.26 13.55 -9.09
C MET A 1 -1.13 14.14 -9.20
N ASP A 2 -1.67 14.16 -10.41
CA ASP A 2 -3.00 14.74 -10.65
C ASP A 2 -4.04 13.80 -10.02
N ILE A 3 -4.68 14.26 -8.93
CA ILE A 3 -5.74 13.52 -8.27
C ILE A 3 -6.96 13.71 -9.15
N ARG A 4 -7.08 12.86 -10.17
CA ARG A 4 -8.27 12.78 -11.01
C ARG A 4 -9.48 12.66 -10.08
N THR A 5 -10.36 13.66 -10.15
CA THR A 5 -11.47 13.85 -9.21
C THR A 5 -12.61 12.90 -9.59
N GLY A 6 -12.51 11.64 -9.18
CA GLY A 6 -13.53 10.64 -9.45
C GLY A 6 -13.19 9.27 -8.87
N THR A 7 -14.21 8.46 -8.63
CA THR A 7 -14.06 7.07 -8.23
C THR A 7 -14.59 6.12 -9.29
N THR A 8 -14.06 4.90 -9.30
CA THR A 8 -14.58 3.78 -10.10
C THR A 8 -14.97 2.68 -9.12
N PRO A 9 -16.16 2.08 -9.27
CA PRO A 9 -16.59 0.94 -8.44
C PRO A 9 -15.90 -0.34 -8.92
N VAL A 10 -15.36 -1.12 -7.99
CA VAL A 10 -14.50 -2.27 -8.31
C VAL A 10 -14.76 -3.42 -7.37
N GLY A 11 -14.65 -4.65 -7.88
CA GLY A 11 -14.77 -5.84 -7.05
C GLY A 11 -13.58 -6.03 -6.10
N PHE A 12 -13.88 -6.33 -4.84
CA PHE A 12 -12.92 -6.74 -3.82
C PHE A 12 -13.50 -7.90 -3.02
N GLY A 13 -13.10 -9.12 -3.37
CA GLY A 13 -13.74 -10.33 -2.84
C GLY A 13 -15.25 -10.32 -3.16
N PRO A 14 -16.14 -10.49 -2.17
CA PRO A 14 -17.59 -10.40 -2.34
C PRO A 14 -18.13 -8.96 -2.30
N HIS A 15 -17.27 -7.95 -2.10
CA HIS A 15 -17.67 -6.55 -1.94
C HIS A 15 -17.41 -5.73 -3.21
N THR A 16 -18.14 -4.62 -3.35
CA THR A 16 -17.82 -3.56 -4.30
C THR A 16 -17.30 -2.37 -3.52
N VAL A 17 -16.16 -1.81 -3.93
CA VAL A 17 -15.52 -0.66 -3.28
C VAL A 17 -15.21 0.41 -4.31
N ASP A 18 -15.31 1.67 -3.91
CA ASP A 18 -14.92 2.80 -4.75
C ASP A 18 -13.42 3.07 -4.61
N VAL A 19 -12.72 3.12 -5.74
CA VAL A 19 -11.28 3.45 -5.78
C VAL A 19 -11.04 4.65 -6.68
N PRO A 20 -9.93 5.40 -6.51
CA PRO A 20 -9.62 6.54 -7.38
C PRO A 20 -9.61 6.14 -8.86
N ALA A 21 -10.41 6.83 -9.66
CA ALA A 21 -10.59 6.54 -11.07
C ALA A 21 -9.25 6.67 -11.84
N GLY A 22 -8.90 5.61 -12.56
CA GLY A 22 -7.63 5.45 -13.26
C GLY A 22 -6.38 5.51 -12.37
N GLY A 23 -6.56 5.37 -11.05
CA GLY A 23 -5.50 5.04 -10.12
C GLY A 23 -4.98 3.62 -10.34
N TYR A 24 -3.96 3.24 -9.59
CA TYR A 24 -3.24 2.00 -9.85
C TYR A 24 -4.09 0.75 -9.59
N TYR A 25 -4.90 0.76 -8.52
CA TYR A 25 -5.83 -0.34 -8.26
C TYR A 25 -6.98 -0.39 -9.27
N ASP A 26 -7.36 0.75 -9.86
CA ASP A 26 -8.35 0.78 -10.92
C ASP A 26 -7.85 0.05 -12.18
N ARG A 27 -6.61 0.36 -12.56
CA ARG A 27 -5.97 -0.18 -13.76
C ARG A 27 -5.64 -1.67 -13.66
N PHE A 28 -5.13 -2.11 -12.50
CA PHE A 28 -4.42 -3.39 -12.40
C PHE A 28 -5.10 -4.43 -11.50
N ARG A 29 -6.04 -4.00 -10.63
CA ARG A 29 -6.77 -4.89 -9.71
C ARG A 29 -5.84 -5.72 -8.80
N MET A 30 -6.42 -6.71 -8.09
CA MET A 30 -5.72 -7.49 -7.07
C MET A 30 -4.78 -8.58 -7.61
N ASN A 31 -4.96 -8.98 -8.88
CA ASN A 31 -4.13 -9.98 -9.57
C ASN A 31 -3.78 -9.50 -10.98
N PRO A 32 -2.90 -8.49 -11.08
CA PRO A 32 -2.52 -7.94 -12.36
C PRO A 32 -1.65 -8.89 -13.18
N ASP A 33 -1.64 -8.68 -14.49
CA ASP A 33 -0.56 -9.14 -15.35
C ASP A 33 0.70 -8.32 -15.05
N LEU A 34 1.75 -8.98 -14.55
CA LEU A 34 3.01 -8.32 -14.21
C LEU A 34 3.78 -7.84 -15.44
N ASP A 35 3.54 -8.41 -16.63
CA ASP A 35 4.12 -7.91 -17.88
C ASP A 35 3.48 -6.57 -18.29
N GLU A 36 2.20 -6.39 -18.00
CA GLU A 36 1.52 -5.11 -18.21
C GLU A 36 1.99 -4.05 -17.20
N VAL A 37 2.08 -4.42 -15.92
CA VAL A 37 2.59 -3.54 -14.87
C VAL A 37 4.03 -3.10 -15.16
N ALA A 38 4.89 -3.99 -15.66
CA ALA A 38 6.29 -3.68 -15.96
C ALA A 38 6.48 -2.65 -17.09
N ARG A 39 5.46 -2.42 -17.93
CA ARG A 39 5.48 -1.37 -18.96
C ARG A 39 5.25 0.02 -18.37
N ASP A 40 4.72 0.13 -17.15
CA ASP A 40 4.53 1.41 -16.49
C ASP A 40 5.86 1.87 -15.86
N PRO A 41 6.44 3.00 -16.32
CA PRO A 41 7.72 3.49 -15.80
C PRO A 41 7.66 3.86 -14.30
N THR A 42 6.46 4.05 -13.74
CA THR A 42 6.26 4.34 -12.32
C THR A 42 6.26 3.08 -11.43
N ALA A 43 6.08 1.89 -12.02
CA ALA A 43 6.02 0.60 -11.31
C ALA A 43 7.37 0.20 -10.67
N GLY A 44 8.47 0.58 -11.30
CA GLY A 44 9.80 0.09 -10.94
C GLY A 44 10.01 -1.39 -11.34
N ASN A 45 10.89 -2.09 -10.63
CA ASN A 45 11.19 -3.51 -10.89
C ASN A 45 10.12 -4.43 -10.26
N VAL A 46 9.55 -5.35 -11.05
CA VAL A 46 8.53 -6.33 -10.62
C VAL A 46 9.05 -7.76 -10.40
N ASP A 47 10.34 -8.04 -10.62
CA ASP A 47 10.93 -9.39 -10.58
C ASP A 47 10.72 -10.09 -9.25
N PHE A 48 10.75 -9.34 -8.14
CA PHE A 48 10.45 -9.87 -6.81
C PHE A 48 9.08 -10.55 -6.78
N PHE A 49 8.06 -9.92 -7.36
CA PHE A 49 6.67 -10.40 -7.34
C PHE A 49 6.45 -11.62 -8.24
N ARG A 50 7.23 -11.77 -9.32
CA ARG A 50 7.17 -12.96 -10.18
C ARG A 50 7.49 -14.26 -9.42
N ARG A 51 8.30 -14.17 -8.36
CA ARG A 51 8.68 -15.30 -7.51
C ARG A 51 7.65 -15.61 -6.42
N THR A 52 6.65 -14.75 -6.24
CA THR A 52 5.62 -14.89 -5.19
C THR A 52 4.23 -14.79 -5.82
N PRO A 53 3.76 -15.87 -6.48
CA PRO A 53 2.49 -15.84 -7.18
C PRO A 53 1.31 -15.65 -6.21
N LYS A 54 0.31 -14.90 -6.67
CA LYS A 54 -0.94 -14.69 -5.94
C LYS A 54 -1.70 -16.00 -5.75
N ARG A 55 -2.19 -16.23 -4.54
CA ARG A 55 -3.07 -17.35 -4.19
C ARG A 55 -4.40 -16.82 -3.67
N ILE A 56 -5.47 -17.59 -3.86
CA ILE A 56 -6.74 -17.31 -3.20
C ILE A 56 -6.60 -17.73 -1.74
N VAL A 57 -6.97 -16.82 -0.84
CA VAL A 57 -6.99 -17.07 0.60
C VAL A 57 -8.32 -16.61 1.17
N GLU A 58 -8.87 -17.40 2.08
CA GLU A 58 -10.03 -17.00 2.87
C GLU A 58 -9.62 -15.93 3.88
N SER A 59 -10.40 -14.86 3.96
CA SER A 59 -10.16 -13.74 4.88
C SER A 59 -11.47 -13.28 5.48
N SER A 60 -11.40 -12.38 6.47
CA SER A 60 -12.60 -11.72 7.01
C SER A 60 -13.37 -10.89 5.98
N LEU A 61 -12.74 -10.56 4.86
CA LEU A 61 -13.33 -9.85 3.73
C LEU A 61 -13.73 -10.81 2.59
N GLY A 62 -13.87 -12.10 2.89
CA GLY A 62 -14.11 -13.17 1.93
C GLY A 62 -12.86 -13.64 1.19
N ALA A 63 -13.06 -14.45 0.16
CA ALA A 63 -11.98 -14.99 -0.68
C ALA A 63 -11.29 -13.88 -1.48
N ILE A 64 -9.99 -13.67 -1.23
CA ILE A 64 -9.17 -12.62 -1.86
C ILE A 64 -7.87 -13.18 -2.42
N ARG A 65 -7.15 -12.42 -3.26
CA ARG A 65 -5.87 -12.82 -3.85
C ARG A 65 -4.69 -12.17 -3.15
N ALA A 66 -3.94 -12.97 -2.40
CA ALA A 66 -2.84 -12.54 -1.55
C ALA A 66 -1.49 -13.17 -2.00
N PRO A 67 -0.34 -12.60 -1.62
CA PRO A 67 -0.14 -11.39 -0.82
C PRO A 67 -0.46 -10.09 -1.58
N ASN A 68 -0.91 -9.04 -0.90
CA ASN A 68 -1.12 -7.73 -1.53
C ASN A 68 0.22 -7.05 -1.84
N PHE A 69 0.35 -6.48 -3.04
CA PHE A 69 1.55 -5.78 -3.46
C PHE A 69 1.21 -4.31 -3.64
N TYR A 70 1.97 -3.45 -2.97
CA TYR A 70 1.81 -2.00 -3.07
C TYR A 70 3.13 -1.35 -3.48
N TYR A 71 2.96 -0.19 -4.10
CA TYR A 71 3.83 0.43 -5.09
C TYR A 71 5.14 1.01 -4.56
N ARG A 72 5.92 1.53 -5.52
CA ARG A 72 7.09 2.40 -5.34
C ARG A 72 6.84 3.43 -4.24
N SER A 73 7.51 3.24 -3.11
CA SER A 73 7.61 4.25 -2.06
C SER A 73 8.90 5.05 -2.24
N GLY A 74 8.83 6.34 -2.00
CA GLY A 74 9.99 7.20 -1.81
C GLY A 74 9.87 7.84 -0.44
N SER A 75 10.86 7.65 0.42
CA SER A 75 10.92 8.29 1.73
C SER A 75 12.12 9.22 1.81
N VAL A 76 11.91 10.38 2.44
CA VAL A 76 13.00 11.22 2.94
C VAL A 76 12.80 11.29 4.44
N GLN A 77 13.81 10.84 5.18
CA GLN A 77 13.78 10.87 6.64
C GLN A 77 14.81 11.90 7.11
N LEU A 78 14.36 12.83 7.95
CA LEU A 78 15.21 13.79 8.62
C LEU A 78 15.16 13.51 10.12
N LEU A 79 16.33 13.43 10.75
CA LEU A 79 16.47 13.26 12.17
C LEU A 79 16.96 14.57 12.79
N PHE A 80 16.22 15.06 13.79
CA PHE A 80 16.55 16.28 14.51
C PHE A 80 16.54 16.03 16.02
N VAL A 81 17.31 16.82 16.76
CA VAL A 81 17.18 16.90 18.22
C VAL A 81 15.99 17.82 18.53
N ALA A 82 15.06 17.36 19.36
CA ALA A 82 13.91 18.15 19.78
C ALA A 82 13.76 18.15 21.32
N PRO A 83 13.27 19.25 21.94
CA PRO A 83 13.08 19.33 23.38
C PRO A 83 12.04 18.30 23.87
N PRO A 84 12.37 17.44 24.86
CA PRO A 84 11.47 16.39 25.32
C PRO A 84 10.09 16.89 25.76
N VAL A 85 10.04 18.05 26.44
CA VAL A 85 8.79 18.65 26.94
C VAL A 85 7.84 19.07 25.81
N ALA A 86 8.39 19.52 24.68
CA ALA A 86 7.60 19.93 23.52
C ALA A 86 7.03 18.71 22.78
N LEU A 87 7.79 17.62 22.70
CA LEU A 87 7.33 16.38 22.08
C LEU A 87 6.22 15.70 22.89
N SER A 88 6.32 15.68 24.22
CA SER A 88 5.35 15.04 25.10
C SER A 88 3.99 15.77 25.20
N ALA A 89 3.94 17.04 24.78
CA ALA A 89 2.72 17.85 24.84
C ALA A 89 1.75 17.53 23.70
N SER A 90 2.25 17.02 22.56
CA SER A 90 1.43 16.67 21.40
C SER A 90 1.03 15.20 21.37
N ASP A 91 1.94 14.30 21.77
CA ASP A 91 1.69 12.87 21.87
C ASP A 91 2.50 12.26 23.02
N PRO A 92 1.98 11.25 23.75
CA PRO A 92 2.73 10.59 24.80
C PRO A 92 3.93 9.83 24.20
N ILE A 93 5.15 10.29 24.50
CA ILE A 93 6.35 9.50 24.29
C ILE A 93 6.33 8.37 25.33
N VAL A 94 5.94 7.16 24.89
CA VAL A 94 6.07 5.97 25.73
C VAL A 94 7.56 5.63 25.81
N SER A 95 8.17 5.86 26.97
CA SER A 95 9.53 5.42 27.25
C SER A 95 9.59 3.89 27.05
N PRO A 96 10.48 3.36 26.18
CA PRO A 96 10.60 1.93 26.03
C PRO A 96 10.99 1.35 27.40
N ARG A 97 10.15 0.49 27.95
CA ARG A 97 10.49 -0.22 29.19
C ARG A 97 11.79 -0.96 28.93
N ASN A 98 12.80 -0.70 29.75
CA ASN A 98 14.03 -1.46 29.75
C ASN A 98 13.68 -2.92 30.04
N HIS A 99 13.66 -3.76 29.01
CA HIS A 99 13.75 -5.19 29.17
C HIS A 99 15.21 -5.50 29.49
N ARG A 100 15.52 -5.46 30.80
CA ARG A 100 16.67 -6.18 31.35
C ARG A 100 16.34 -7.66 31.44
#